data_AF-A0A803L011-F1
#
_entry.id   AF-A0A803L011-F1
#
_cell.length_a   1.000
_cell.length_b   1.000
_cell.length_c   1.000
_cell.angle_alpha   90.00
_cell.angle_beta   90.00
_cell.angle_gamma   90.00
#
_symmetry.space_group_name_H-M   'P 1'
#
loop_
_entity.id
_entity.type
_entity.pdbx_description
1 polymer ?
#
loop_
_entity_poly.entity_id
_entity_poly.type
_entity_poly.pdbx_seq_one_letter_code
_entity_poly.pdbx_strand_id
1 'polypeptide(L)'
;MVANQQEQISNYFLEQAKLSASSSEELDNENEAIPTELNTINSSGGFLVVSTDKLSVEYTGVNLHGHDVGVIQANHPAPVKRLMYYFEMKVINAGAKGQIAIGFTTDSFKMRRQPGWEANSYGYHGDDGLLYRGHGKGETFGPSFTTGDTVGGGINYASQEVFFTKNGIVVGTVYKDVKSQLFPTVAVHSQREEIVRSYLLHYGYEDTLNVFDMATSTSIPPISLSQQNGFIEQDDMYALNQRKTLRQLIRTGKIDAAFDKLRDWYPQTILDDNSPICFLLHSQKFIELVRVGKLEDAVKYGRVELAKFFGQEEYKELVRECVALLAYEEPLNSPVGHLLKESQREVVADAVNAMILSTNPGLKDSLSCLHSQLEKLLRQLSACCLERRSLNGDQGEAFHLHRVLTSSKMEKH
;
A
#
# COMPACT_ATOMS: atom_id res chain seq x y z
N MET A 1 -13.38 0.11 -30.46
CA MET A 1 -13.74 1.52 -30.17
C MET A 1 -12.55 2.40 -29.75
N VAL A 2 -11.36 1.85 -29.44
CA VAL A 2 -10.19 2.65 -29.01
C VAL A 2 -9.50 3.41 -30.16
N ALA A 3 -9.54 2.89 -31.39
CA ALA A 3 -8.89 3.53 -32.56
C ALA A 3 -9.51 4.89 -32.96
N ASN A 4 -10.77 5.15 -32.62
CA ASN A 4 -11.50 6.34 -33.08
C ASN A 4 -11.27 7.59 -32.20
N GLN A 5 -10.78 7.41 -30.96
CA GLN A 5 -10.53 8.52 -30.02
C GLN A 5 -9.16 9.16 -30.22
N GLN A 6 -8.13 8.35 -30.49
CA GLN A 6 -6.78 8.85 -30.80
C GLN A 6 -6.76 9.64 -32.12
N GLU A 7 -7.62 9.26 -33.05
CA GLU A 7 -7.85 9.96 -34.32
C GLU A 7 -8.56 11.31 -34.11
N GLN A 8 -9.52 11.41 -33.18
CA GLN A 8 -10.17 12.68 -32.84
C GLN A 8 -9.21 13.70 -32.20
N ILE A 9 -8.33 13.25 -31.30
CA ILE A 9 -7.32 14.10 -30.66
C ILE A 9 -6.29 14.58 -31.70
N SER A 10 -5.82 13.64 -32.54
CA SER A 10 -4.92 13.96 -33.65
C SER A 10 -5.56 14.96 -34.60
N ASN A 11 -6.84 14.80 -34.93
CA ASN A 11 -7.61 15.71 -35.80
C ASN A 11 -7.86 17.08 -35.16
N TYR A 12 -8.11 17.15 -33.84
CA TYR A 12 -8.22 18.42 -33.12
C TYR A 12 -6.92 19.21 -33.18
N PHE A 13 -5.77 18.58 -32.91
CA PHE A 13 -4.47 19.24 -33.01
C PHE A 13 -4.08 19.56 -34.46
N LEU A 14 -4.47 18.72 -35.43
CA LEU A 14 -4.32 18.98 -36.86
C LEU A 14 -5.16 20.17 -37.34
N GLU A 15 -6.38 20.36 -36.86
CA GLU A 15 -7.20 21.53 -37.19
C GLU A 15 -6.62 22.82 -36.60
N GLN A 16 -6.11 22.79 -35.36
CA GLN A 16 -5.44 23.93 -34.74
C GLN A 16 -4.11 24.27 -35.45
N ALA A 17 -3.39 23.25 -35.93
CA ALA A 17 -2.20 23.43 -36.77
C ALA A 17 -2.53 23.96 -38.18
N LYS A 18 -3.72 23.69 -38.72
CA LYS A 18 -4.19 24.27 -39.99
C LYS A 18 -4.64 25.72 -39.86
N LEU A 19 -5.29 26.08 -38.75
CA LEU A 19 -5.73 27.45 -38.44
C LEU A 19 -4.56 28.43 -38.24
N SER A 20 -3.38 27.92 -37.90
CA SER A 20 -2.16 28.70 -37.74
C SER A 20 -1.30 28.80 -39.00
N ALA A 21 -1.53 27.93 -39.99
CA ALA A 21 -0.84 27.97 -41.27
C ALA A 21 -1.32 29.12 -42.19
N SER A 22 -2.38 29.86 -41.82
CA SER A 22 -2.88 30.99 -42.62
C SER A 22 -2.19 32.33 -42.35
N SER A 23 -1.15 32.37 -41.51
CA SER A 23 -0.30 33.54 -41.35
C SER A 23 1.12 33.12 -40.97
N SER A 24 1.99 32.90 -41.96
CA SER A 24 3.42 32.78 -41.69
C SER A 24 4.20 33.59 -42.72
N GLU A 25 4.53 34.82 -42.34
CA GLU A 25 5.79 35.41 -42.75
C GLU A 25 6.87 34.76 -41.88
N GLU A 26 7.90 34.23 -42.54
CA GLU A 26 9.05 33.55 -41.94
C GLU A 26 9.77 34.51 -40.97
N LEU A 27 9.88 34.13 -39.69
CA LEU A 27 10.78 34.77 -38.73
C LEU A 27 11.83 33.75 -38.30
N ASP A 28 13.08 34.17 -38.52
CA ASP A 28 14.31 33.41 -38.32
C ASP A 28 14.43 32.70 -36.96
N ASN A 29 14.95 31.48 -37.04
CA ASN A 29 15.32 30.58 -35.96
C ASN A 29 16.42 31.18 -35.06
N GLU A 30 16.03 31.80 -33.95
CA GLU A 30 16.79 31.64 -32.71
C GLU A 30 16.12 30.53 -31.88
N ASN A 31 16.77 29.36 -31.84
CA ASN A 31 16.30 28.13 -31.20
C ASN A 31 15.99 28.37 -29.71
N GLU A 32 14.73 28.64 -29.38
CA GLU A 32 14.23 28.65 -28.01
C GLU A 32 14.48 27.26 -27.38
N ALA A 33 15.12 27.24 -26.21
CA ALA A 33 15.39 26.00 -25.50
C ALA A 33 14.08 25.30 -25.11
N ILE A 34 13.98 24.00 -25.40
CA ILE A 34 12.76 23.21 -25.15
C ILE A 34 12.96 22.26 -23.96
N PRO A 35 11.88 21.93 -23.21
CA PRO A 35 11.94 20.93 -22.14
C PRO A 35 12.28 19.55 -22.70
N THR A 36 13.31 18.89 -22.16
CA THR A 36 13.76 17.55 -22.60
C THR A 36 13.96 16.56 -21.47
N GLU A 37 14.22 17.04 -20.25
CA GLU A 37 14.47 16.20 -19.08
C GLU A 37 14.00 16.87 -17.79
N LEU A 38 13.82 16.10 -16.73
CA LEU A 38 13.55 16.60 -15.38
C LEU A 38 14.79 17.29 -14.81
N ASN A 39 14.61 18.45 -14.18
CA ASN A 39 15.69 19.25 -13.62
C ASN A 39 16.22 18.63 -12.31
N THR A 40 17.36 17.95 -12.39
CA THR A 40 17.98 17.30 -11.23
C THR A 40 18.73 18.27 -10.31
N ILE A 41 18.97 19.52 -10.73
CA ILE A 41 19.72 20.52 -9.95
C ILE A 41 18.75 21.35 -9.08
N ASN A 42 17.58 21.69 -9.62
CA ASN A 42 16.56 22.48 -8.93
C ASN A 42 15.29 21.63 -8.70
N SER A 43 15.38 20.71 -7.74
CA SER A 43 14.27 19.86 -7.30
C SER A 43 13.99 20.06 -5.80
N SER A 44 12.84 19.57 -5.32
CA SER A 44 12.44 19.70 -3.91
C SER A 44 13.45 19.10 -2.91
N GLY A 45 14.37 18.24 -3.36
CA GLY A 45 15.47 17.66 -2.58
C GLY A 45 14.98 16.75 -1.43
N GLY A 46 15.37 15.47 -1.44
CA GLY A 46 15.14 14.55 -0.31
C GLY A 46 13.73 13.94 -0.19
N PHE A 47 12.75 14.39 -0.96
CA PHE A 47 11.39 13.79 -1.00
C PHE A 47 11.09 13.00 -2.28
N LEU A 48 11.94 13.15 -3.29
CA LEU A 48 11.86 12.38 -4.53
C LEU A 48 13.24 11.96 -4.99
N VAL A 49 13.27 10.90 -5.80
CA VAL A 49 14.43 10.44 -6.56
C VAL A 49 14.07 10.47 -8.03
N VAL A 50 14.98 11.02 -8.84
CA VAL A 50 14.89 11.00 -10.30
C VAL A 50 15.69 9.80 -10.80
N SER A 51 15.10 9.00 -11.67
CA SER A 51 15.77 7.87 -12.30
C SER A 51 16.92 8.32 -13.21
N THR A 52 17.83 7.40 -13.54
CA THR A 52 18.96 7.65 -14.45
C THR A 52 18.55 8.08 -15.86
N ASP A 53 17.31 7.80 -16.27
CA ASP A 53 16.72 8.26 -17.54
C ASP A 53 16.37 9.76 -17.53
N LYS A 54 16.37 10.40 -16.34
CA LYS A 54 15.90 11.77 -16.08
C LYS A 54 14.46 12.07 -16.54
N LEU A 55 13.65 11.04 -16.73
CA LEU A 55 12.25 11.14 -17.15
C LEU A 55 11.29 10.53 -16.13
N SER A 56 11.81 9.69 -15.23
CA SER A 56 11.01 9.04 -14.18
C SER A 56 11.29 9.64 -12.80
N VAL A 57 10.25 9.81 -11.99
CA VAL A 57 10.31 10.32 -10.62
C VAL A 57 9.59 9.38 -9.66
N GLU A 58 10.18 9.17 -8.48
CA GLU A 58 9.60 8.38 -7.39
C GLU A 58 9.58 9.18 -6.09
N TYR A 59 8.46 9.14 -5.36
CA TYR A 59 8.38 9.69 -4.00
C TYR A 59 9.08 8.77 -3.02
N THR A 60 10.08 9.30 -2.32
CA THR A 60 10.87 8.56 -1.31
C THR A 60 10.71 9.14 0.09
N GLY A 61 9.87 10.17 0.24
CA GLY A 61 9.59 10.80 1.53
C GLY A 61 8.69 9.93 2.41
N VAL A 62 8.79 10.10 3.73
CA VAL A 62 7.96 9.39 4.72
C VAL A 62 6.65 10.14 5.02
N ASN A 63 6.18 11.01 4.11
CA ASN A 63 4.94 11.82 4.23
C ASN A 63 4.65 12.29 5.68
N LEU A 64 5.66 12.90 6.32
CA LEU A 64 5.62 13.28 7.75
C LEU A 64 4.83 14.58 7.95
N HIS A 65 4.80 15.45 6.93
CA HIS A 65 4.09 16.73 6.93
C HIS A 65 3.34 16.93 5.60
N GLY A 66 2.22 17.66 5.63
CA GLY A 66 1.47 18.05 4.41
C GLY A 66 2.22 19.01 3.46
N HIS A 67 3.51 19.26 3.70
CA HIS A 67 4.41 20.03 2.84
C HIS A 67 5.60 19.19 2.34
N ASP A 68 5.65 17.90 2.66
CA ASP A 68 6.67 16.95 2.20
C ASP A 68 6.32 16.47 0.79
N VAL A 69 6.16 17.42 -0.13
CA VAL A 69 5.81 17.17 -1.52
C VAL A 69 7.10 17.03 -2.32
N GLY A 70 7.27 15.89 -2.98
CA GLY A 70 8.30 15.73 -4.01
C GLY A 70 7.85 16.49 -5.25
N VAL A 71 8.54 17.57 -5.63
CA VAL A 71 8.19 18.37 -6.82
C VAL A 71 9.40 18.58 -7.70
N ILE A 72 9.20 18.45 -9.00
CA ILE A 72 10.24 18.64 -9.98
C ILE A 72 9.71 19.35 -11.23
N GLN A 73 10.46 20.33 -11.69
CA GLN A 73 10.26 21.02 -12.96
C GLN A 73 11.09 20.35 -14.06
N ALA A 74 10.70 20.56 -15.32
CA ALA A 74 11.60 20.30 -16.44
C ALA A 74 12.81 21.26 -16.44
N ASN A 75 13.85 20.91 -17.18
CA ASN A 75 15.08 21.69 -17.32
C ASN A 75 14.89 23.06 -18.03
N HIS A 76 13.83 23.22 -18.82
CA HIS A 76 13.51 24.43 -19.56
C HIS A 76 12.01 24.76 -19.47
N PRO A 77 11.60 26.03 -19.70
CA PRO A 77 10.20 26.42 -19.75
C PRO A 77 9.50 25.87 -21.01
N ALA A 78 8.17 25.79 -20.96
CA ALA A 78 7.35 25.54 -22.14
C ALA A 78 7.58 26.64 -23.19
N PRO A 79 7.92 26.28 -24.45
CA PRO A 79 8.28 27.22 -25.49
C PRO A 79 7.08 28.09 -25.89
N VAL A 80 7.27 29.42 -25.87
CA VAL A 80 6.17 30.38 -26.11
C VAL A 80 6.07 30.81 -27.57
N LYS A 81 7.10 30.56 -28.39
CA LYS A 81 7.06 30.84 -29.84
C LYS A 81 6.27 29.81 -30.63
N ARG A 82 5.64 28.83 -29.95
CA ARG A 82 4.79 27.79 -30.55
C ARG A 82 3.33 28.07 -30.25
N LEU A 83 2.45 27.62 -31.14
CA LEU A 83 1.00 27.75 -30.94
C LEU A 83 0.51 26.95 -29.75
N MET A 84 1.17 25.82 -29.50
CA MET A 84 0.81 24.90 -28.44
C MET A 84 2.04 24.16 -27.93
N TYR A 85 2.01 23.87 -26.63
CA TYR A 85 2.93 22.96 -25.96
C TYR A 85 2.14 21.89 -25.20
N TYR A 86 2.65 20.66 -25.15
CA TYR A 86 2.00 19.53 -24.48
C TYR A 86 3.03 18.53 -23.96
N PHE A 87 2.78 17.95 -22.79
CA PHE A 87 3.55 16.84 -22.23
C PHE A 87 2.64 15.88 -21.45
N GLU A 88 3.10 14.64 -21.25
CA GLU A 88 2.38 13.60 -20.52
C GLU A 88 3.24 12.99 -19.42
N MET A 89 2.58 12.49 -18.38
CA MET A 89 3.13 11.55 -17.42
C MET A 89 2.30 10.26 -17.39
N LYS A 90 2.98 9.13 -17.20
CA LYS A 90 2.32 7.85 -16.90
C LYS A 90 2.45 7.56 -15.41
N VAL A 91 1.32 7.31 -14.74
CA VAL A 91 1.33 6.95 -13.33
C VAL A 91 1.67 5.46 -13.18
N ILE A 92 2.92 5.16 -12.87
CA ILE A 92 3.37 3.77 -12.67
C ILE A 92 2.90 3.23 -11.31
N ASN A 93 2.90 4.07 -10.28
CA ASN A 93 2.43 3.74 -8.95
C ASN A 93 1.92 5.01 -8.25
N ALA A 94 0.64 5.04 -7.91
CA ALA A 94 -0.02 6.18 -7.27
C ALA A 94 0.34 6.36 -5.78
N GLY A 95 0.91 5.33 -5.15
CA GLY A 95 1.10 5.26 -3.70
C GLY A 95 -0.23 5.16 -2.93
N ALA A 96 -0.15 5.16 -1.60
CA ALA A 96 -1.28 4.88 -0.70
C ALA A 96 -2.44 5.90 -0.78
N LYS A 97 -2.15 7.14 -1.14
CA LYS A 97 -3.11 8.27 -1.17
C LYS A 97 -3.40 8.79 -2.58
N GLY A 98 -2.64 8.38 -3.60
CA GLY A 98 -2.83 8.88 -4.96
C GLY A 98 -2.53 10.38 -5.16
N GLN A 99 -1.86 11.01 -4.19
CA GLN A 99 -1.55 12.44 -4.20
C GLN A 99 -0.40 12.72 -5.18
N ILE A 100 -0.76 12.76 -6.46
CA ILE A 100 0.10 13.04 -7.59
C ILE A 100 -0.53 14.20 -8.36
N ALA A 101 0.28 15.17 -8.77
CA ALA A 101 -0.20 16.28 -9.57
C ALA A 101 0.68 16.53 -10.78
N ILE A 102 0.05 17.00 -11.86
CA ILE A 102 0.70 17.48 -13.07
C ILE A 102 0.28 18.93 -13.29
N GLY A 103 1.19 19.76 -13.80
CA GLY A 103 0.87 21.16 -14.01
C GLY A 103 1.99 22.01 -14.58
N PHE A 104 1.80 23.30 -14.39
CA PHE A 104 2.68 24.35 -14.88
C PHE A 104 3.00 25.34 -13.76
N THR A 105 4.26 25.64 -13.54
CA THR A 105 4.72 26.55 -12.48
C THR A 105 5.75 27.55 -12.99
N THR A 106 6.00 28.65 -12.28
CA THR A 106 7.04 29.63 -12.63
C THR A 106 8.42 29.20 -12.14
N ASP A 107 9.48 29.84 -12.63
CA ASP A 107 10.86 29.70 -12.15
C ASP A 107 11.01 29.94 -10.63
N SER A 108 10.23 30.88 -10.11
CA SER A 108 10.17 31.30 -8.70
C SER A 108 9.26 30.42 -7.83
N PHE A 109 8.75 29.32 -8.37
CA PHE A 109 7.84 28.43 -7.65
C PHE A 109 8.51 27.78 -6.44
N LYS A 110 7.79 27.70 -5.32
CA LYS A 110 8.29 27.08 -4.08
C LYS A 110 8.29 25.56 -4.21
N MET A 111 9.48 24.96 -4.24
CA MET A 111 9.71 23.51 -4.44
C MET A 111 9.30 22.60 -3.27
N ARG A 112 8.19 22.90 -2.57
CA ARG A 112 7.59 22.08 -1.49
C ARG A 112 6.06 22.14 -1.50
N ARG A 113 5.50 22.51 -2.65
CA ARG A 113 4.08 22.79 -2.84
C ARG A 113 3.65 22.14 -4.15
N GLN A 114 2.46 21.55 -4.19
CA GLN A 114 1.98 20.98 -5.44
C GLN A 114 1.67 22.10 -6.46
N PRO A 115 1.81 21.85 -7.77
CA PRO A 115 1.36 22.78 -8.80
C PRO A 115 -0.08 23.25 -8.53
N GLY A 116 -0.32 24.55 -8.66
CA GLY A 116 -1.60 25.18 -8.37
C GLY A 116 -1.80 25.62 -6.91
N TRP A 117 -0.92 25.27 -5.97
CA TRP A 117 -1.04 25.74 -4.58
C TRP A 117 -0.43 27.12 -4.31
N GLU A 118 0.40 27.62 -5.22
CA GLU A 118 1.02 28.95 -5.14
C GLU A 118 0.53 29.82 -6.30
N ALA A 119 0.50 31.14 -6.10
CA ALA A 119 0.18 32.08 -7.16
C ALA A 119 1.02 31.83 -8.41
N ASN A 120 0.43 32.12 -9.57
CA ASN A 120 1.05 31.92 -10.88
C ASN A 120 1.37 30.44 -11.22
N SER A 121 0.57 29.51 -10.73
CA SER A 121 0.71 28.10 -11.10
C SER A 121 -0.63 27.44 -11.38
N TYR A 122 -0.60 26.37 -12.16
CA TYR A 122 -1.74 25.53 -12.50
C TYR A 122 -1.41 24.09 -12.13
N GLY A 123 -2.35 23.35 -11.56
CA GLY A 123 -2.16 21.92 -11.29
C GLY A 123 -3.44 21.13 -11.26
N TYR A 124 -3.41 19.96 -11.87
CA TYR A 124 -4.47 18.96 -11.85
C TYR A 124 -4.05 17.80 -10.95
N HIS A 125 -4.86 17.52 -9.93
CA HIS A 125 -4.51 16.63 -8.82
C HIS A 125 -5.24 15.28 -8.94
N GLY A 126 -4.51 14.20 -8.66
CA GLY A 126 -4.94 12.83 -8.92
C GLY A 126 -5.85 12.24 -7.87
N ASP A 127 -5.73 12.68 -6.62
CA ASP A 127 -6.51 12.18 -5.49
C ASP A 127 -7.96 12.66 -5.51
N ASP A 128 -8.20 13.89 -5.96
CA ASP A 128 -9.52 14.54 -5.94
C ASP A 128 -10.07 14.95 -7.33
N GLY A 129 -9.22 14.94 -8.36
CA GLY A 129 -9.60 15.37 -9.71
C GLY A 129 -9.79 16.89 -9.85
N LEU A 130 -9.36 17.67 -8.86
CA LEU A 130 -9.56 19.12 -8.84
C LEU A 130 -8.44 19.87 -9.58
N LEU A 131 -8.79 21.06 -10.05
CA LEU A 131 -7.85 22.03 -10.59
C LEU A 131 -7.48 23.06 -9.53
N TYR A 132 -6.20 23.34 -9.39
CA TYR A 132 -5.64 24.32 -8.49
C TYR A 132 -4.93 25.43 -9.28
N ARG A 133 -5.17 26.70 -8.90
CA ARG A 133 -4.71 27.89 -9.65
C ARG A 133 -4.15 29.04 -8.81
N GLY A 134 -3.60 28.70 -7.64
CA GLY A 134 -2.76 29.58 -6.84
C GLY A 134 -3.36 30.14 -5.56
N HIS A 135 -4.56 29.70 -5.18
CA HIS A 135 -5.24 30.11 -3.94
C HIS A 135 -5.45 28.95 -2.96
N GLY A 136 -4.85 27.78 -3.22
CA GLY A 136 -4.93 26.60 -2.37
C GLY A 136 -6.30 25.93 -2.25
N LYS A 137 -7.34 26.50 -2.87
CA LYS A 137 -8.68 25.92 -2.99
C LYS A 137 -8.85 25.30 -4.37
N GLY A 138 -9.18 24.01 -4.41
CA GLY A 138 -9.44 23.29 -5.64
C GLY A 138 -10.79 23.65 -6.24
N GLU A 139 -10.86 23.63 -7.56
CA GLU A 139 -12.06 23.82 -8.37
C GLU A 139 -12.43 22.49 -9.03
N THR A 140 -13.73 22.15 -9.07
CA THR A 140 -14.21 20.96 -9.77
C THR A 140 -13.79 21.02 -11.23
N PHE A 141 -13.09 20.01 -11.71
CA PHE A 141 -12.48 20.05 -13.03
C PHE A 141 -12.56 18.72 -13.77
N GLY A 142 -12.02 17.65 -13.19
CA GLY A 142 -11.90 16.36 -13.86
C GLY A 142 -12.14 15.16 -12.96
N PRO A 143 -12.07 13.94 -13.52
CA PRO A 143 -12.01 12.72 -12.72
C PRO A 143 -10.69 12.66 -11.93
N SER A 144 -10.63 11.88 -10.86
CA SER A 144 -9.36 11.48 -10.24
C SER A 144 -8.53 10.61 -11.19
N PHE A 145 -7.23 10.45 -10.95
CA PHE A 145 -6.35 9.57 -11.72
C PHE A 145 -5.38 8.78 -10.83
N THR A 146 -5.02 7.57 -11.26
CA THR A 146 -4.27 6.61 -10.43
C THR A 146 -3.35 5.71 -11.27
N THR A 147 -2.73 4.71 -10.63
CA THR A 147 -1.85 3.70 -11.23
C THR A 147 -2.43 3.16 -12.54
N GLY A 148 -1.65 3.27 -13.62
CA GLY A 148 -2.01 2.84 -14.97
C GLY A 148 -2.48 3.97 -15.89
N ASP A 149 -2.96 5.09 -15.35
CA ASP A 149 -3.41 6.23 -16.15
C ASP A 149 -2.24 7.00 -16.80
N THR A 150 -2.51 7.56 -17.98
CA THR A 150 -1.65 8.57 -18.63
C THR A 150 -2.34 9.93 -18.56
N VAL A 151 -1.67 10.93 -18.01
CA VAL A 151 -2.25 12.25 -17.75
C VAL A 151 -1.36 13.30 -18.40
N GLY A 152 -1.95 14.22 -19.15
CA GLY A 152 -1.22 15.27 -19.88
C GLY A 152 -1.59 16.67 -19.46
N GLY A 153 -0.67 17.60 -19.68
CA GLY A 153 -0.86 19.03 -19.50
C GLY A 153 -0.41 19.78 -20.75
N GLY A 154 -1.20 20.75 -21.20
CA GLY A 154 -0.88 21.56 -22.37
C GLY A 154 -1.23 23.04 -22.21
N ILE A 155 -0.57 23.86 -23.01
CA ILE A 155 -0.81 25.30 -23.15
C ILE A 155 -1.12 25.57 -24.60
N ASN A 156 -2.30 26.11 -24.89
CA ASN A 156 -2.65 26.70 -26.17
C ASN A 156 -2.36 28.21 -26.10
N TYR A 157 -1.30 28.67 -26.77
CA TYR A 157 -0.92 30.08 -26.80
C TYR A 157 -1.79 30.91 -27.75
N ALA A 158 -2.47 30.28 -28.72
CA ALA A 158 -3.38 30.99 -29.61
C ALA A 158 -4.67 31.40 -28.88
N SER A 159 -5.27 30.49 -28.10
CA SER A 159 -6.45 30.78 -27.29
C SER A 159 -6.12 31.31 -25.88
N GLN A 160 -4.84 31.31 -25.49
CA GLN A 160 -4.38 31.58 -24.12
C GLN A 160 -5.08 30.67 -23.12
N GLU A 161 -5.02 29.36 -23.33
CA GLU A 161 -5.64 28.37 -22.45
C GLU A 161 -4.63 27.34 -21.94
N VAL A 162 -4.79 26.90 -20.70
CA VAL A 162 -4.17 25.70 -20.15
C VAL A 162 -5.22 24.59 -20.16
N PHE A 163 -4.83 23.39 -20.58
CA PHE A 163 -5.72 22.23 -20.62
C PHE A 163 -5.03 21.00 -20.07
N PHE A 164 -5.82 20.01 -19.64
CA PHE A 164 -5.32 18.72 -19.19
C PHE A 164 -6.04 17.58 -19.89
N THR A 165 -5.39 16.43 -19.95
CA THR A 165 -5.93 15.21 -20.56
C THR A 165 -5.79 14.03 -19.61
N LYS A 166 -6.67 13.05 -19.75
CA LYS A 166 -6.57 11.73 -19.11
C LYS A 166 -6.84 10.65 -20.14
N ASN A 167 -5.88 9.74 -20.31
CA ASN A 167 -5.91 8.64 -21.26
C ASN A 167 -6.27 9.12 -22.68
N GLY A 168 -5.64 10.22 -23.10
CA GLY A 168 -5.86 10.90 -24.37
C GLY A 168 -7.04 11.90 -24.37
N ILE A 169 -8.02 11.76 -23.48
CA ILE A 169 -9.24 12.58 -23.53
C ILE A 169 -9.01 13.91 -22.80
N VAL A 170 -9.33 15.04 -23.45
CA VAL A 170 -9.30 16.37 -22.80
C VAL A 170 -10.31 16.40 -21.65
N VAL A 171 -9.83 16.74 -20.46
CA VAL A 171 -10.60 16.79 -19.21
C VAL A 171 -11.29 18.16 -19.06
N GLY A 172 -10.57 19.23 -19.38
CA GLY A 172 -11.07 20.59 -19.30
C GLY A 172 -10.01 21.61 -19.72
N THR A 173 -10.44 22.86 -19.87
CA THR A 173 -9.57 24.01 -20.23
C THR A 173 -9.83 25.18 -19.28
N VAL A 174 -8.81 26.02 -19.10
CA VAL A 174 -8.91 27.27 -18.35
C VAL A 174 -8.08 28.37 -18.99
N TYR A 175 -8.53 29.62 -18.88
CA TYR A 175 -7.78 30.76 -19.39
C TYR A 175 -6.42 30.93 -18.68
N LYS A 176 -5.36 31.15 -19.44
CA LYS A 176 -4.00 31.39 -18.97
C LYS A 176 -3.82 32.87 -18.63
N ASP A 177 -4.00 33.17 -17.36
CA ASP A 177 -3.80 34.48 -16.75
C ASP A 177 -2.35 34.76 -16.31
N VAL A 178 -1.48 33.74 -16.29
CA VAL A 178 -0.06 33.90 -15.94
C VAL A 178 0.76 34.45 -17.12
N LYS A 179 1.47 35.56 -16.90
CA LYS A 179 2.27 36.24 -17.93
C LYS A 179 3.73 35.76 -18.04
N SER A 180 4.26 35.12 -17.01
CA SER A 180 5.63 34.61 -16.97
C SER A 180 5.78 33.30 -17.75
N GLN A 181 7.04 32.90 -17.97
CA GLN A 181 7.35 31.57 -18.48
C GLN A 181 6.87 30.50 -17.49
N LEU A 182 6.33 29.41 -18.04
CA LEU A 182 5.78 28.30 -17.29
C LEU A 182 6.60 27.04 -17.57
N PHE A 183 7.04 26.39 -16.52
CA PHE A 183 7.75 25.12 -16.56
C PHE A 183 6.76 23.97 -16.42
N PRO A 184 6.88 22.91 -17.23
CA PRO A 184 6.22 21.63 -16.98
C PRO A 184 6.65 21.10 -15.62
N THR A 185 5.69 20.71 -14.79
CA THR A 185 5.94 20.34 -13.40
C THR A 185 5.13 19.12 -13.00
N VAL A 186 5.78 18.19 -12.31
CA VAL A 186 5.14 17.01 -11.69
C VAL A 186 5.40 17.03 -10.20
N ALA A 187 4.40 16.62 -9.42
CA ALA A 187 4.48 16.47 -7.99
C ALA A 187 3.99 15.08 -7.54
N VAL A 188 4.67 14.53 -6.55
CA VAL A 188 4.37 13.24 -5.92
C VAL A 188 4.38 13.41 -4.40
N HIS A 189 3.36 12.89 -3.73
CA HIS A 189 3.16 13.03 -2.29
C HIS A 189 2.49 11.78 -1.70
N SER A 190 2.95 10.60 -2.12
CA SER A 190 2.37 9.35 -1.64
C SER A 190 3.41 8.24 -1.50
N GLN A 191 3.48 7.66 -0.30
CA GLN A 191 4.36 6.52 -0.03
C GLN A 191 3.84 5.27 -0.72
N ARG A 192 4.76 4.34 -1.02
CA ARG A 192 4.43 2.95 -1.25
C ARG A 192 3.89 2.37 0.06
N GLU A 193 2.78 1.63 0.03
CA GLU A 193 2.39 0.87 1.23
C GLU A 193 3.56 -0.05 1.61
N GLU A 194 4.13 0.17 2.78
CA GLU A 194 5.15 -0.71 3.33
C GLU A 194 4.47 -2.04 3.68
N ILE A 195 4.42 -2.96 2.71
CA ILE A 195 3.74 -4.25 2.83
C ILE A 195 4.21 -5.03 4.07
N VAL A 196 5.48 -4.88 4.45
CA VAL A 196 6.06 -5.47 5.66
C VAL A 196 5.54 -4.79 6.93
N ARG A 197 5.48 -3.45 6.96
CA ARG A 197 4.91 -2.68 8.09
C ARG A 197 3.44 -3.05 8.33
N SER A 198 2.66 -3.11 7.25
CA SER A 198 1.25 -3.55 7.28
C SER A 198 1.11 -4.96 7.83
N TYR A 199 1.99 -5.89 7.44
CA TYR A 199 2.03 -7.25 8.01
C TYR A 199 2.31 -7.24 9.51
N LEU A 200 3.32 -6.49 9.98
CA LEU A 200 3.67 -6.40 11.40
C LEU A 200 2.51 -5.85 12.24
N LEU A 201 1.85 -4.80 11.74
CA LEU A 201 0.69 -4.20 12.36
C LEU A 201 -0.52 -5.15 12.41
N HIS A 202 -0.82 -5.80 11.28
CA HIS A 202 -1.94 -6.74 11.13
C HIS A 202 -1.85 -7.88 12.14
N TYR A 203 -0.67 -8.46 12.31
CA TYR A 203 -0.47 -9.58 13.24
C TYR A 203 -0.16 -9.17 14.67
N GLY A 204 -0.01 -7.88 14.96
CA GLY A 204 0.21 -7.40 16.32
C GLY A 204 1.65 -7.59 16.81
N TYR A 205 2.62 -7.56 15.89
CA TYR A 205 4.06 -7.56 16.18
C TYR A 205 4.53 -6.14 16.57
N GLU A 206 3.88 -5.53 17.57
CA GLU A 206 4.10 -4.13 17.96
C GLU A 206 5.58 -3.80 18.26
N ASP A 207 6.30 -4.66 19.00
CA ASP A 207 7.71 -4.40 19.30
C ASP A 207 8.57 -4.38 18.04
N THR A 208 8.35 -5.34 17.14
CA THR A 208 9.07 -5.40 15.85
C THR A 208 8.66 -4.25 14.95
N LEU A 209 7.38 -3.86 14.94
CA LEU A 209 6.88 -2.69 14.25
C LEU A 209 7.58 -1.43 14.76
N ASN A 210 7.69 -1.24 16.06
CA ASN A 210 8.37 -0.08 16.65
C ASN A 210 9.86 -0.04 16.26
N VAL A 211 10.56 -1.19 16.30
CA VAL A 211 11.96 -1.25 15.86
C VAL A 211 12.07 -1.00 14.35
N PHE A 212 11.15 -1.52 13.56
CA PHE A 212 11.09 -1.30 12.11
C PHE A 212 10.85 0.17 11.78
N ASP A 213 9.87 0.81 12.44
CA ASP A 213 9.57 2.24 12.34
C ASP A 213 10.77 3.08 12.82
N MET A 214 11.43 2.68 13.91
CA MET A 214 12.65 3.34 14.37
C MET A 214 13.79 3.22 13.36
N ALA A 215 14.03 2.04 12.78
CA ALA A 215 15.12 1.80 11.83
C ALA A 215 14.90 2.52 10.50
N THR A 216 13.66 2.53 10.00
CA THR A 216 13.26 3.32 8.82
C THR A 216 13.32 4.83 9.12
N SER A 217 13.02 5.23 10.37
CA SER A 217 13.22 6.60 10.83
C SER A 217 14.70 6.95 11.06
N THR A 218 15.58 6.07 11.54
CA THR A 218 16.99 6.43 11.86
C THR A 218 17.85 6.66 10.61
N SER A 219 17.34 6.30 9.42
CA SER A 219 17.88 6.77 8.15
C SER A 219 17.77 8.30 7.96
N ILE A 220 16.95 9.03 8.75
CA ILE A 220 16.73 10.49 8.67
C ILE A 220 16.40 11.08 10.09
N PRO A 221 17.06 12.15 10.58
CA PRO A 221 17.01 12.55 12.00
C PRO A 221 15.63 13.08 12.50
N PRO A 222 15.32 12.96 13.81
CA PRO A 222 13.96 13.17 14.36
C PRO A 222 13.74 14.59 14.93
N ILE A 223 12.58 15.20 14.65
CA ILE A 223 12.05 16.34 15.43
C ILE A 223 10.53 16.16 15.64
N SER A 224 10.09 16.40 16.88
CA SER A 224 8.75 16.15 17.43
C SER A 224 7.59 16.79 16.65
N LEU A 225 6.62 15.95 16.28
CA LEU A 225 5.35 16.30 15.63
C LEU A 225 4.27 16.62 16.67
N SER A 226 3.76 17.84 16.65
CA SER A 226 2.46 18.17 17.24
C SER A 226 1.35 17.89 16.22
N GLN A 227 0.54 16.87 16.53
CA GLN A 227 -0.82 16.57 16.06
C GLN A 227 -1.45 17.59 15.08
N GLN A 228 -1.45 17.32 13.77
CA GLN A 228 -2.48 17.84 12.85
C GLN A 228 -2.74 16.87 11.68
N ASN A 229 -3.68 15.94 11.90
CA ASN A 229 -4.68 15.39 10.96
C ASN A 229 -5.13 14.00 11.43
N GLY A 230 -5.91 13.98 12.52
CA GLY A 230 -6.37 12.76 13.21
C GLY A 230 -7.52 12.02 12.53
N PHE A 231 -7.36 11.59 11.28
CA PHE A 231 -8.42 10.84 10.58
C PHE A 231 -8.02 9.48 9.97
N ILE A 232 -6.76 9.04 10.05
CA ILE A 232 -6.36 7.74 9.46
C ILE A 232 -5.56 6.84 10.41
N GLU A 233 -4.67 7.36 11.26
CA GLU A 233 -3.79 6.50 12.09
C GLU A 233 -4.52 5.69 13.19
N GLN A 234 -5.72 6.10 13.58
CA GLN A 234 -6.38 5.54 14.77
C GLN A 234 -7.14 4.24 14.51
N ASP A 235 -7.54 3.98 13.26
CA ASP A 235 -8.26 2.74 12.86
C ASP A 235 -7.28 1.58 12.62
N ASP A 236 -6.09 1.88 12.07
CA ASP A 236 -5.06 0.86 11.75
C ASP A 236 -4.40 0.26 13.00
N MET A 237 -4.35 1.02 14.11
CA MET A 237 -3.78 0.58 15.39
C MET A 237 -4.77 -0.16 16.30
N TYR A 238 -5.95 -0.55 15.78
CA TYR A 238 -7.01 -1.14 16.57
C TYR A 238 -6.50 -2.28 17.48
N ALA A 239 -6.72 -2.09 18.79
CA ALA A 239 -6.37 -3.03 19.84
C ALA A 239 -4.93 -3.57 19.82
N LEU A 240 -3.98 -2.83 19.24
CA LEU A 240 -2.64 -3.35 18.94
C LEU A 240 -1.92 -3.90 20.17
N ASN A 241 -1.97 -3.17 21.28
CA ASN A 241 -1.33 -3.59 22.54
C ASN A 241 -2.02 -4.84 23.14
N GLN A 242 -3.36 -4.91 23.13
CA GLN A 242 -4.09 -6.11 23.56
C GLN A 242 -3.72 -7.32 22.69
N ARG A 243 -3.71 -7.15 21.36
CA ARG A 243 -3.38 -8.19 20.38
C ARG A 243 -1.94 -8.70 20.56
N LYS A 244 -0.97 -7.80 20.74
CA LYS A 244 0.42 -8.14 21.09
C LYS A 244 0.49 -8.97 22.36
N THR A 245 -0.16 -8.51 23.43
CA THR A 245 -0.13 -9.21 24.73
C THR A 245 -0.68 -10.62 24.61
N LEU A 246 -1.83 -10.79 23.95
CA LEU A 246 -2.43 -12.11 23.73
C LEU A 246 -1.55 -13.00 22.86
N ARG A 247 -0.99 -12.47 21.76
CA ARG A 247 -0.02 -13.19 20.93
C ARG A 247 1.18 -13.66 21.76
N GLN A 248 1.74 -12.81 22.60
CA GLN A 248 2.89 -13.17 23.44
C GLN A 248 2.54 -14.29 24.44
N LEU A 249 1.37 -14.22 25.08
CA LEU A 249 0.90 -15.26 25.99
C LEU A 249 0.74 -16.60 25.28
N ILE A 250 0.11 -16.61 24.09
CA ILE A 250 -0.09 -17.82 23.29
C ILE A 250 1.24 -18.39 22.80
N ARG A 251 2.11 -17.57 22.21
CA ARG A 251 3.43 -18.00 21.71
C ARG A 251 4.34 -18.55 22.81
N THR A 252 4.20 -18.05 24.05
CA THR A 252 4.94 -18.55 25.22
C THR A 252 4.25 -19.71 25.95
N GLY A 253 3.09 -20.19 25.46
CA GLY A 253 2.34 -21.31 26.03
C GLY A 253 1.55 -20.99 27.30
N LYS A 254 1.41 -19.71 27.66
CA LYS A 254 0.64 -19.24 28.84
C LYS A 254 -0.85 -19.13 28.52
N ILE A 255 -1.48 -20.24 28.15
CA ILE A 255 -2.85 -20.25 27.61
C ILE A 255 -3.91 -19.84 28.64
N ASP A 256 -3.76 -20.21 29.92
CA ASP A 256 -4.74 -19.80 30.96
C ASP A 256 -4.77 -18.28 31.11
N ALA A 257 -3.59 -17.64 31.15
CA ALA A 257 -3.51 -16.19 31.20
C ALA A 257 -4.08 -15.53 29.94
N ALA A 258 -4.00 -16.19 28.77
CA ALA A 258 -4.65 -15.70 27.55
C ALA A 258 -6.17 -15.78 27.67
N PHE A 259 -6.72 -16.87 28.22
CA PHE A 259 -8.16 -16.98 28.52
C PHE A 259 -8.64 -15.90 29.47
N ASP A 260 -7.91 -15.65 30.56
CA ASP A 260 -8.26 -14.61 31.54
C ASP A 260 -8.33 -13.24 30.86
N LYS A 261 -7.31 -12.90 30.06
CA LYS A 261 -7.29 -11.64 29.29
C LYS A 261 -8.40 -11.53 28.25
N LEU A 262 -8.75 -12.63 27.58
CA LEU A 262 -9.87 -12.65 26.64
C LEU A 262 -11.21 -12.43 27.35
N ARG A 263 -11.39 -13.02 28.53
CA ARG A 263 -12.59 -12.82 29.34
C ARG A 263 -12.74 -11.39 29.82
N ASP A 264 -11.62 -10.77 30.20
CA ASP A 264 -11.58 -9.39 30.67
C ASP A 264 -11.83 -8.39 29.53
N TRP A 265 -11.21 -8.60 28.36
CA TRP A 265 -11.19 -7.59 27.28
C TRP A 265 -12.22 -7.83 26.18
N TYR A 266 -12.54 -9.08 25.89
CA TYR A 266 -13.40 -9.49 24.78
C TYR A 266 -14.38 -10.59 25.20
N PRO A 267 -15.16 -10.41 26.29
CA PRO A 267 -16.03 -11.46 26.82
C PRO A 267 -16.97 -12.03 25.76
N GLN A 268 -17.49 -11.19 24.86
CA GLN A 268 -18.38 -11.57 23.76
C GLN A 268 -17.81 -12.64 22.83
N THR A 269 -16.49 -12.73 22.73
CA THR A 269 -15.80 -13.62 21.79
C THR A 269 -15.61 -15.03 22.34
N ILE A 270 -15.74 -15.19 23.66
CA ILE A 270 -15.62 -16.46 24.37
C ILE A 270 -16.91 -16.80 25.16
N LEU A 271 -18.03 -16.11 24.87
CA LEU A 271 -19.33 -16.40 25.49
C LEU A 271 -19.81 -17.81 25.14
N ASP A 272 -19.59 -18.22 23.90
CA ASP A 272 -19.84 -19.57 23.44
C ASP A 272 -18.60 -20.44 23.69
N ASP A 273 -18.66 -21.23 24.75
CA ASP A 273 -17.65 -22.22 25.13
C ASP A 273 -17.41 -23.27 24.02
N ASN A 274 -18.33 -23.41 23.06
CA ASN A 274 -18.21 -24.32 21.91
C ASN A 274 -17.73 -23.64 20.63
N SER A 275 -17.36 -22.37 20.68
CA SER A 275 -16.86 -21.63 19.51
C SER A 275 -15.54 -22.19 18.99
N PRO A 276 -15.22 -21.99 17.69
CA PRO A 276 -13.94 -22.39 17.11
C PRO A 276 -12.72 -21.82 17.85
N ILE A 277 -12.83 -20.61 18.42
CA ILE A 277 -11.73 -19.98 19.15
C ILE A 277 -11.49 -20.65 20.51
N CYS A 278 -12.56 -21.00 21.22
CA CYS A 278 -12.48 -21.77 22.46
C CYS A 278 -11.89 -23.16 22.18
N PHE A 279 -12.32 -23.82 21.10
CA PHE A 279 -11.75 -25.10 20.66
C PHE A 279 -10.23 -25.02 20.47
N LEU A 280 -9.75 -24.02 19.72
CA LEU A 280 -8.31 -23.84 19.45
C LEU A 280 -7.51 -23.58 20.72
N LEU A 281 -8.03 -22.74 21.64
CA LEU A 281 -7.36 -22.43 22.91
C LEU A 281 -7.35 -23.65 23.85
N HIS A 282 -8.45 -24.39 23.97
CA HIS A 282 -8.50 -25.62 24.76
C HIS A 282 -7.57 -26.69 24.20
N SER A 283 -7.52 -26.84 22.87
CA SER A 283 -6.58 -27.75 22.19
C SER A 283 -5.14 -27.36 22.47
N GLN A 284 -4.81 -26.07 22.35
CA GLN A 284 -3.47 -25.59 22.67
C GLN A 284 -3.11 -25.81 24.14
N LYS A 285 -4.02 -25.53 25.08
CA LYS A 285 -3.80 -25.77 26.51
C LYS A 285 -3.52 -27.24 26.80
N PHE A 286 -4.28 -28.15 26.19
CA PHE A 286 -4.05 -29.59 26.29
C PHE A 286 -2.66 -29.96 25.77
N ILE A 287 -2.29 -29.47 24.57
CA ILE A 287 -0.96 -29.69 23.98
C ILE A 287 0.15 -29.18 24.91
N GLU A 288 -0.03 -28.02 25.55
CA GLU A 288 0.96 -27.50 26.50
C GLU A 288 1.10 -28.36 27.76
N LEU A 289 0.02 -28.97 28.26
CA LEU A 289 0.08 -29.92 29.39
C LEU A 289 0.87 -31.18 29.01
N VAL A 290 0.63 -31.73 27.81
CA VAL A 290 1.40 -32.87 27.29
C VAL A 290 2.86 -32.50 27.09
N ARG A 291 3.15 -31.32 26.53
CA ARG A 291 4.50 -30.81 26.28
C ARG A 291 5.37 -30.80 27.55
N VAL A 292 4.80 -30.43 28.69
CA VAL A 292 5.54 -30.37 29.97
C VAL A 292 5.47 -31.68 30.77
N GLY A 293 4.91 -32.75 30.20
CA GLY A 293 4.82 -34.07 30.83
C GLY A 293 3.75 -34.19 31.92
N LYS A 294 2.83 -33.22 32.06
CA LYS A 294 1.73 -33.27 33.03
C LYS A 294 0.55 -34.07 32.48
N LEU A 295 0.75 -35.37 32.26
CA LEU A 295 -0.20 -36.24 31.57
C LEU A 295 -1.52 -36.41 32.33
N GLU A 296 -1.49 -36.51 33.66
CA GLU A 296 -2.70 -36.62 34.48
C GLU A 296 -3.58 -35.37 34.36
N ASP A 297 -2.98 -34.19 34.45
CA ASP A 297 -3.67 -32.91 34.24
C ASP A 297 -4.21 -32.81 32.82
N ALA A 298 -3.44 -33.23 31.81
CA ALA A 298 -3.88 -33.24 30.42
C ALA A 298 -5.12 -34.12 30.22
N VAL A 299 -5.13 -35.35 30.76
CA VAL A 299 -6.27 -36.25 30.68
C VAL A 299 -7.50 -35.66 31.40
N LYS A 300 -7.30 -35.11 32.60
CA LYS A 300 -8.38 -34.47 33.36
C LYS A 300 -8.96 -33.28 32.58
N TYR A 301 -8.10 -32.45 32.02
CA TYR A 301 -8.50 -31.29 31.22
C TYR A 301 -9.24 -31.70 29.95
N GLY A 302 -8.71 -32.66 29.19
CA GLY A 302 -9.32 -33.15 27.96
C GLY A 302 -10.71 -33.75 28.17
N ARG A 303 -10.94 -34.43 29.31
CA ARG A 303 -12.26 -34.98 29.67
C ARG A 303 -13.32 -33.93 29.99
N VAL A 304 -12.90 -32.71 30.36
CA VAL A 304 -13.82 -31.62 30.72
C VAL A 304 -14.00 -30.68 29.54
N GLU A 305 -12.90 -30.16 29.00
CA GLU A 305 -12.92 -29.09 28.01
C GLU A 305 -12.96 -29.61 26.56
N LEU A 306 -12.07 -30.53 26.19
CA LEU A 306 -12.09 -31.10 24.83
C LEU A 306 -13.29 -32.00 24.59
N ALA A 307 -13.86 -32.57 25.65
CA ALA A 307 -15.02 -33.45 25.54
C ALA A 307 -16.27 -32.76 24.98
N LYS A 308 -16.37 -31.44 25.11
CA LYS A 308 -17.42 -30.60 24.53
C LYS A 308 -17.46 -30.69 22.98
N PHE A 309 -16.33 -31.07 22.36
CA PHE A 309 -16.15 -31.09 20.92
C PHE A 309 -16.15 -32.49 20.29
N PHE A 310 -16.13 -33.59 21.06
CA PHE A 310 -16.08 -34.96 20.52
C PHE A 310 -17.25 -35.31 19.59
N GLY A 311 -18.42 -34.70 19.81
CA GLY A 311 -19.63 -34.97 19.01
C GLY A 311 -19.76 -34.12 17.75
N GLN A 312 -18.79 -33.25 17.46
CA GLN A 312 -18.85 -32.31 16.35
C GLN A 312 -17.93 -32.77 15.23
N GLU A 313 -18.50 -33.10 14.08
CA GLU A 313 -17.76 -33.73 12.97
C GLU A 313 -16.64 -32.82 12.43
N GLU A 314 -16.81 -31.50 12.54
CA GLU A 314 -15.83 -30.48 12.14
C GLU A 314 -14.51 -30.54 12.93
N TYR A 315 -14.55 -30.96 14.21
CA TYR A 315 -13.38 -30.98 15.10
C TYR A 315 -12.82 -32.37 15.36
N LYS A 316 -13.51 -33.41 14.90
CA LYS A 316 -13.23 -34.82 15.22
C LYS A 316 -11.79 -35.24 14.97
N GLU A 317 -11.24 -34.90 13.80
CA GLU A 317 -9.86 -35.25 13.46
C GLU A 317 -8.84 -34.47 14.32
N LEU A 318 -9.04 -33.16 14.51
CA LEU A 318 -8.15 -32.34 15.33
C LEU A 318 -8.12 -32.79 16.79
N VAL A 319 -9.30 -33.13 17.35
CA VAL A 319 -9.40 -33.70 18.70
C VAL A 319 -8.67 -35.04 18.78
N ARG A 320 -8.85 -35.91 17.79
CA ARG A 320 -8.18 -37.21 17.72
C ARG A 320 -6.66 -37.05 17.70
N GLU A 321 -6.13 -36.13 16.90
CA GLU A 321 -4.70 -35.86 16.83
C GLU A 321 -4.14 -35.31 18.15
N CYS A 322 -4.85 -34.37 18.79
CA CYS A 322 -4.46 -33.85 20.09
C CYS A 322 -4.36 -34.96 21.12
N VAL A 323 -5.41 -35.78 21.27
CA VAL A 323 -5.45 -36.86 22.27
C VAL A 323 -4.43 -37.96 21.94
N ALA A 324 -4.12 -38.21 20.66
CA ALA A 324 -3.13 -39.18 20.25
C ALA A 324 -1.72 -38.88 20.78
N LEU A 325 -1.39 -37.62 21.09
CA LEU A 325 -0.11 -37.26 21.70
C LEU A 325 0.15 -38.02 23.01
N LEU A 326 -0.89 -38.37 23.77
CA LEU A 326 -0.77 -39.14 25.02
C LEU A 326 -0.33 -40.59 24.80
N ALA A 327 -0.46 -41.12 23.59
CA ALA A 327 -0.16 -42.51 23.28
C ALA A 327 1.34 -42.75 23.00
N TYR A 328 2.14 -41.70 22.88
CA TYR A 328 3.54 -41.79 22.51
C TYR A 328 4.44 -41.43 23.69
N GLU A 329 5.47 -42.25 23.92
CA GLU A 329 6.50 -41.99 24.94
C GLU A 329 7.32 -40.73 24.59
N GLU A 330 7.58 -40.51 23.29
CA GLU A 330 8.18 -39.29 22.75
C GLU A 330 7.21 -38.56 21.80
N PRO A 331 6.27 -37.75 22.33
CA PRO A 331 5.23 -37.10 21.52
C PRO A 331 5.75 -36.24 20.37
N LEU A 332 6.92 -35.60 20.52
CA LEU A 332 7.51 -34.74 19.50
C LEU A 332 7.95 -35.52 18.25
N ASN A 333 8.36 -36.77 18.40
CA ASN A 333 8.81 -37.65 17.32
C ASN A 333 7.65 -38.48 16.71
N SER A 334 6.43 -38.28 17.20
CA SER A 334 5.25 -38.98 16.72
C SER A 334 4.72 -38.41 15.39
N PRO A 335 3.84 -39.12 14.67
CA PRO A 335 3.16 -38.59 13.47
C PRO A 335 2.38 -37.29 13.72
N VAL A 336 1.91 -37.10 14.96
CA VAL A 336 1.18 -35.89 15.41
C VAL A 336 2.09 -34.89 16.13
N GLY A 337 3.40 -35.14 16.17
CA GLY A 337 4.38 -34.27 16.83
C GLY A 337 4.49 -32.87 16.22
N HIS A 338 3.94 -32.66 15.03
CA HIS A 338 3.82 -31.33 14.42
C HIS A 338 2.96 -30.36 15.27
N LEU A 339 1.99 -30.86 16.04
CA LEU A 339 1.21 -30.08 17.00
C LEU A 339 2.07 -29.49 18.14
N LEU A 340 3.22 -30.11 18.43
CA LEU A 340 4.17 -29.63 19.42
C LEU A 340 5.18 -28.62 18.84
N LYS A 341 5.11 -28.25 17.57
CA LYS A 341 5.99 -27.23 16.99
C LYS A 341 5.54 -25.82 17.39
N GLU A 342 6.47 -24.86 17.34
CA GLU A 342 6.15 -23.45 17.60
C GLU A 342 5.11 -22.89 16.62
N SER A 343 5.13 -23.38 15.37
CA SER A 343 4.16 -23.00 14.32
C SER A 343 2.70 -23.26 14.74
N GLN A 344 2.44 -24.27 15.58
CA GLN A 344 1.09 -24.54 16.08
C GLN A 344 0.59 -23.40 16.97
N ARG A 345 1.45 -22.87 17.85
CA ARG A 345 1.09 -21.70 18.68
C ARG A 345 0.84 -20.46 17.84
N GLU A 346 1.55 -20.31 16.72
CA GLU A 346 1.35 -19.18 15.80
C GLU A 346 -0.02 -19.24 15.13
N VAL A 347 -0.47 -20.42 14.69
CA VAL A 347 -1.83 -20.62 14.14
C VAL A 347 -2.91 -20.18 15.14
N VAL A 348 -2.76 -20.55 16.41
CA VAL A 348 -3.72 -20.16 17.47
C VAL A 348 -3.65 -18.66 17.73
N ALA A 349 -2.45 -18.07 17.75
CA ALA A 349 -2.29 -16.62 17.94
C ALA A 349 -2.88 -15.82 16.77
N ASP A 350 -2.76 -16.31 15.53
CA ASP A 350 -3.34 -15.69 14.34
C ASP A 350 -4.87 -15.76 14.35
N ALA A 351 -5.44 -16.90 14.75
CA ALA A 351 -6.88 -17.05 14.92
C ALA A 351 -7.44 -16.08 15.98
N VAL A 352 -6.77 -15.95 17.14
CA VAL A 352 -7.15 -14.99 18.19
C VAL A 352 -7.00 -13.55 17.68
N ASN A 353 -5.94 -13.24 16.95
CA ASN A 353 -5.74 -11.93 16.35
C ASN A 353 -6.86 -11.56 15.36
N ALA A 354 -7.19 -12.47 14.44
CA ALA A 354 -8.24 -12.26 13.44
C ALA A 354 -9.62 -12.09 14.11
N MET A 355 -9.90 -12.87 15.15
CA MET A 355 -11.10 -12.73 15.96
C MET A 355 -11.18 -11.34 16.61
N ILE A 356 -10.10 -10.83 17.20
CA ILE A 356 -10.10 -9.48 17.81
C ILE A 356 -10.27 -8.42 16.74
N LEU A 357 -9.58 -8.52 15.60
CA LEU A 357 -9.75 -7.59 14.48
C LEU A 357 -11.18 -7.56 13.96
N SER A 358 -11.90 -8.69 14.01
CA SER A 358 -13.31 -8.77 13.62
C SER A 358 -14.25 -7.97 14.54
N THR A 359 -13.81 -7.61 15.75
CA THR A 359 -14.58 -6.76 16.67
C THR A 359 -14.35 -5.27 16.42
N ASN A 360 -13.52 -4.88 15.43
CA ASN A 360 -13.31 -3.48 15.08
C ASN A 360 -14.59 -2.86 14.48
N PRO A 361 -15.18 -1.82 15.11
CA PRO A 361 -16.35 -1.12 14.56
C PRO A 361 -16.11 -0.45 13.21
N GLY A 362 -14.86 -0.14 12.86
CA GLY A 362 -14.47 0.49 11.59
C GLY A 362 -14.32 -0.49 10.41
N LEU A 363 -14.42 -1.81 10.64
CA LEU A 363 -14.12 -2.82 9.64
C LEU A 363 -15.19 -2.83 8.52
N LYS A 364 -14.80 -2.45 7.30
CA LYS A 364 -15.69 -2.41 6.13
C LYS A 364 -15.90 -3.77 5.46
N ASP A 365 -14.89 -4.65 5.53
CA ASP A 365 -14.90 -5.99 4.94
C ASP A 365 -14.54 -7.02 6.02
N SER A 366 -15.48 -7.91 6.34
CA SER A 366 -15.32 -8.92 7.39
C SER A 366 -14.20 -9.93 7.09
N LEU A 367 -13.85 -10.15 5.82
CA LEU A 367 -12.77 -11.08 5.43
C LEU A 367 -11.38 -10.43 5.50
N SER A 368 -11.30 -9.12 5.63
CA SER A 368 -10.03 -8.39 5.67
C SER A 368 -9.19 -8.71 6.92
N CYS A 369 -9.80 -9.21 8.00
CA CYS A 369 -9.12 -9.58 9.24
C CYS A 369 -8.35 -10.92 9.17
N LEU A 370 -8.60 -11.73 8.14
CA LEU A 370 -8.05 -13.09 8.05
C LEU A 370 -6.61 -13.11 7.52
N HIS A 371 -6.25 -12.15 6.69
CA HIS A 371 -4.97 -12.12 5.99
C HIS A 371 -4.48 -10.69 5.79
N SER A 372 -3.19 -10.49 6.00
CA SER A 372 -2.49 -9.25 5.64
C SER A 372 -2.43 -9.05 4.11
N GLN A 373 -2.11 -7.83 3.68
CA GLN A 373 -1.90 -7.52 2.26
C GLN A 373 -0.74 -8.33 1.67
N LEU A 374 0.32 -8.56 2.44
CA LEU A 374 1.47 -9.38 2.03
C LEU A 374 1.03 -10.81 1.69
N GLU A 375 0.21 -11.43 2.53
CA GLU A 375 -0.25 -12.81 2.28
C GLU A 375 -1.24 -12.90 1.14
N LYS A 376 -2.13 -11.91 0.99
CA LYS A 376 -3.03 -11.83 -0.17
C LYS A 376 -2.22 -11.82 -1.46
N LEU A 377 -1.15 -11.02 -1.53
CA LEU A 377 -0.23 -10.99 -2.67
C LEU A 377 0.49 -12.33 -2.87
N LEU A 378 1.00 -12.96 -1.80
CA LEU A 378 1.67 -14.26 -1.89
C LEU A 378 0.73 -15.38 -2.38
N ARG A 379 -0.53 -15.37 -1.93
CA ARG A 379 -1.57 -16.31 -2.37
C ARG A 379 -1.95 -16.08 -3.83
N GLN A 380 -2.12 -14.83 -4.25
CA GLN A 380 -2.36 -14.47 -5.65
C GLN A 380 -1.20 -14.90 -6.55
N LEU A 381 0.04 -14.63 -6.14
CA LEU A 381 1.24 -15.07 -6.85
C LEU A 381 1.25 -16.61 -6.99
N SER A 382 0.98 -17.33 -5.90
CA SER A 382 0.92 -18.80 -5.92
C SER A 382 -0.15 -19.31 -6.89
N ALA A 383 -1.35 -18.71 -6.87
CA ALA A 383 -2.44 -19.06 -7.77
C ALA A 383 -2.09 -18.78 -9.23
N CYS A 384 -1.54 -17.60 -9.55
CA CYS A 384 -1.10 -17.25 -10.90
C CYS A 384 -0.01 -18.22 -11.40
N CYS A 385 0.93 -18.60 -10.55
CA CYS A 385 1.97 -19.57 -10.91
C CYS A 385 1.39 -20.95 -11.23
N LEU A 386 0.41 -21.42 -10.42
CA LEU A 386 -0.28 -22.69 -10.66
C LEU A 386 -1.09 -22.66 -11.95
N GLU A 387 -1.82 -21.58 -12.21
CA GLU A 387 -2.63 -21.43 -13.43
C GLU A 387 -1.75 -21.42 -14.69
N ARG A 388 -0.63 -20.69 -14.64
CA ARG A 388 0.35 -20.70 -15.74
C ARG A 388 0.92 -22.10 -15.98
N ARG A 389 1.11 -22.90 -14.92
CA ARG A 389 1.61 -24.27 -15.01
C ARG A 389 0.56 -25.18 -15.66
N SER A 390 -0.70 -25.06 -15.23
CA SER A 390 -1.85 -25.76 -15.82
C SER A 390 -1.96 -25.50 -17.32
N LEU A 391 -1.89 -24.22 -17.73
CA LEU A 391 -1.91 -23.82 -19.16
C LEU A 391 -0.74 -24.37 -19.99
N ASN A 392 0.37 -24.73 -19.34
CA ASN A 392 1.54 -25.33 -19.98
C ASN A 392 1.63 -26.85 -19.76
N GLY A 393 0.50 -27.53 -19.53
CA GLY A 393 0.47 -28.99 -19.37
C GLY A 393 1.21 -29.47 -18.12
N ASP A 394 1.06 -28.74 -17.02
CA ASP A 394 1.75 -28.95 -15.74
C ASP A 394 3.28 -28.87 -15.79
N GLN A 395 3.83 -28.23 -16.83
CA GLN A 395 5.26 -28.00 -16.99
C GLN A 395 5.72 -26.63 -16.44
N GLY A 396 6.98 -26.56 -16.04
CA GLY A 396 7.61 -25.36 -15.47
C GLY A 396 7.79 -25.42 -13.95
N GLU A 397 8.48 -24.41 -13.42
CA GLU A 397 8.81 -24.34 -12.00
C GLU A 397 7.58 -23.95 -11.16
N ALA A 398 7.20 -24.81 -10.22
CA ALA A 398 6.15 -24.51 -9.25
C ALA A 398 6.66 -23.51 -8.19
N PHE A 399 5.87 -22.47 -7.94
CA PHE A 399 6.16 -21.53 -6.87
C PHE A 399 5.87 -22.17 -5.52
N HIS A 400 6.94 -22.48 -4.78
CA HIS A 400 6.87 -22.97 -3.41
C HIS A 400 7.57 -21.96 -2.50
N LEU A 401 6.78 -21.17 -1.76
CA LEU A 401 7.30 -20.13 -0.87
C LEU A 401 8.40 -20.66 0.06
N HIS A 402 8.18 -21.83 0.68
CA HIS A 402 9.18 -22.44 1.56
C HIS A 402 10.50 -22.75 0.83
N ARG A 403 10.45 -23.23 -0.43
CA ARG A 403 11.66 -23.53 -1.20
C ARG A 403 12.45 -22.26 -1.51
N VAL A 404 11.75 -21.19 -1.89
CA VAL A 404 12.35 -19.87 -2.20
C VAL A 404 13.03 -19.28 -0.95
N LEU A 405 12.39 -19.41 0.22
CA LEU A 405 12.96 -18.93 1.47
C LEU A 405 14.20 -19.74 1.91
N THR A 406 14.20 -21.06 1.69
CA THR A 406 15.34 -21.92 2.08
C THR A 406 16.49 -21.91 1.08
N SER A 407 16.23 -21.72 -0.22
CA SER A 407 17.30 -21.63 -1.23
C SER A 407 18.18 -20.39 -1.02
N SER A 408 17.63 -19.27 -0.53
CA SER A 408 18.40 -18.06 -0.21
C SER A 408 19.41 -18.23 0.93
N LYS A 409 19.22 -19.23 1.81
CA LYS A 409 20.14 -19.50 2.93
C LYS A 409 21.34 -20.37 2.53
N MET A 410 21.30 -21.02 1.37
CA MET A 410 22.34 -21.96 0.92
C MET A 410 23.46 -21.28 0.11
N GLU A 411 23.33 -20.01 -0.26
CA GLU A 411 24.35 -19.25 -1.02
C GLU A 411 25.37 -18.50 -0.14
N LYS A 412 25.36 -18.71 1.17
CA LYS A 412 26.39 -18.17 2.08
C LYS A 412 27.13 -19.31 2.79
N HIS A 413 28.01 -19.99 2.06
CA HIS A 413 29.12 -20.72 2.65
C HIS A 413 30.38 -20.58 1.81
#